data_AF-A0A946VTA2-F1
#
_entry.id   AF-A0A946VTA2-F1
#
_cell.length_a   1.000
_cell.length_b   1.000
_cell.length_c   1.000
_cell.angle_alpha   90.00
_cell.angle_beta   90.00
_cell.angle_gamma   90.00
#
_symmetry.space_group_name_H-M   'P 1'
#
loop_
_entity.id
_entity.type
_entity.pdbx_description
1 polymer ?
#
loop_
_entity_poly.entity_id
_entity_poly.type
_entity_poly.pdbx_seq_one_letter_code
_entity_poly.pdbx_strand_id
1 'polypeptide(L)'
;MNSIESINRTSVARQAWPLILANCSVPLLGLTDTAVLGNLGTLFDLGAIALGALIFSFVYWGFGFLRMGTTGFVAQASGARDSAEVRAVVFRSLLLAALIGVLLTALQIPLAATAFGLLSGGEQVEATARSYFEIRIWGAPATLATFVLTGVLVGLGESKKLLLVQVFLNFLNIALDIYFAGYLQMGAPGIAIGTLLAEWLAFG
;
A
#
# COMPACT_ATOMS: atom_id res chain seq x y z
N MET A 1 -5.86 -38.08 -10.27
CA MET A 1 -7.20 -37.55 -9.96
C MET A 1 -7.13 -36.83 -8.62
N ASN A 2 -6.86 -35.51 -8.62
CA ASN A 2 -6.95 -34.73 -7.38
C ASN A 2 -8.40 -34.26 -7.26
N SER A 3 -9.02 -34.65 -6.14
CA SER A 3 -10.35 -34.22 -5.71
C SER A 3 -10.52 -32.73 -5.96
N ILE A 4 -11.53 -32.37 -6.76
CA ILE A 4 -12.13 -31.04 -6.69
C ILE A 4 -12.53 -30.91 -5.22
N GLU A 5 -11.81 -30.09 -4.44
CA GLU A 5 -12.19 -29.78 -3.07
C GLU A 5 -13.60 -29.21 -3.20
N SER A 6 -14.62 -29.99 -2.77
CA SER A 6 -16.00 -29.57 -2.89
C SER A 6 -16.12 -28.20 -2.22
N ILE A 7 -16.59 -27.19 -2.94
CA ILE A 7 -16.78 -25.85 -2.39
C ILE A 7 -17.70 -25.98 -1.17
N ASN A 8 -17.10 -26.01 0.02
CA ASN A 8 -17.77 -26.22 1.30
C ASN A 8 -17.45 -25.03 2.20
N ARG A 9 -18.37 -24.70 3.11
CA ARG A 9 -18.27 -23.55 4.02
C ARG A 9 -16.92 -23.50 4.75
N THR A 10 -16.39 -24.65 5.16
CA THR A 10 -15.08 -24.76 5.82
C THR A 10 -13.92 -24.33 4.92
N SER A 11 -13.94 -24.70 3.63
CA SER A 11 -12.89 -24.32 2.67
C SER A 11 -12.89 -22.81 2.39
N VAL A 12 -14.09 -22.23 2.23
CA VAL A 12 -14.28 -20.78 2.06
C VAL A 12 -13.85 -20.04 3.32
N ALA A 13 -14.28 -20.48 4.51
CA ALA A 13 -13.89 -19.85 5.78
C ALA A 13 -12.37 -19.88 6.00
N ARG A 14 -11.71 -21.00 5.66
CA ARG A 14 -10.25 -21.16 5.77
C ARG A 14 -9.48 -20.16 4.88
N GLN A 15 -10.02 -19.80 3.72
CA GLN A 15 -9.42 -18.80 2.83
C GLN A 15 -9.85 -17.36 3.19
N ALA A 16 -11.05 -17.17 3.71
CA ALA A 16 -11.62 -15.86 4.00
C ALA A 16 -11.00 -15.19 5.23
N TRP A 17 -10.77 -15.91 6.33
CA TRP A 17 -10.29 -15.27 7.56
C TRP A 17 -8.93 -14.56 7.41
N PRO A 18 -7.89 -15.12 6.74
CA PRO A 18 -6.64 -14.41 6.55
C PRO A 18 -6.80 -13.23 5.60
N LEU A 19 -7.66 -13.39 4.58
CA LEU A 19 -7.94 -12.34 3.60
C LEU A 19 -8.65 -11.15 4.25
N ILE A 20 -9.61 -11.41 5.14
CA ILE A 20 -10.30 -10.36 5.91
C ILE A 20 -9.28 -9.61 6.77
N LEU A 21 -8.46 -10.33 7.56
CA LEU A 21 -7.42 -9.70 8.38
C LEU A 21 -6.43 -8.89 7.55
N ALA A 22 -5.99 -9.43 6.41
CA ALA A 22 -5.08 -8.74 5.50
C ALA A 22 -5.69 -7.44 4.92
N ASN A 23 -7.01 -7.40 4.69
CA ASN A 23 -7.69 -6.17 4.26
C ASN A 23 -7.91 -5.19 5.43
N CYS A 24 -8.10 -5.68 6.66
CA CYS A 24 -8.14 -4.85 7.87
C CYS A 24 -6.78 -4.18 8.15
N SER A 25 -5.66 -4.75 7.69
CA SER A 25 -4.33 -4.16 7.87
C SER A 25 -4.20 -2.76 7.24
N VAL A 26 -4.90 -2.47 6.14
CA VAL A 26 -4.82 -1.16 5.47
C VAL A 26 -5.34 -0.01 6.35
N PRO A 27 -6.58 -0.05 6.88
CA PRO A 27 -7.04 0.98 7.80
C PRO A 27 -6.31 0.98 9.15
N LEU A 28 -5.80 -0.18 9.59
CA LEU A 28 -4.98 -0.24 10.81
C LEU A 28 -3.69 0.56 10.69
N LEU A 29 -3.05 0.56 9.53
CA LEU A 29 -1.86 1.37 9.25
C LEU A 29 -2.15 2.86 9.46
N GLY A 30 -3.23 3.39 8.87
CA GLY A 30 -3.60 4.80 9.08
C GLY A 30 -3.95 5.14 10.54
N LEU A 31 -4.52 4.18 11.29
CA LEU A 31 -4.77 4.33 12.72
C LEU A 31 -3.48 4.36 13.54
N THR A 32 -2.46 3.58 13.17
CA THR A 32 -1.17 3.58 13.85
C THR A 32 -0.42 4.87 13.61
N ASP A 33 -0.38 5.40 12.38
CA ASP A 33 0.23 6.69 12.06
C ASP A 33 -0.41 7.81 12.90
N THR A 34 -1.75 7.79 12.96
CA THR A 34 -2.53 8.74 13.75
C THR A 34 -2.25 8.59 15.25
N ALA A 35 -2.11 7.36 15.76
CA ALA A 35 -1.80 7.12 17.16
C ALA A 35 -0.38 7.58 17.53
N VAL A 36 0.62 7.33 16.67
CA VAL A 36 2.00 7.78 16.86
C VAL A 36 2.04 9.31 16.93
N LEU A 37 1.49 9.99 15.93
CA LEU A 37 1.47 11.46 15.91
C LEU A 37 0.53 12.08 16.95
N GLY A 38 -0.54 11.38 17.33
CA GLY A 38 -1.45 11.85 18.38
C GLY A 38 -0.79 11.87 19.76
N ASN A 39 0.21 11.02 20.00
CA ASN A 39 0.95 10.99 21.27
C ASN A 39 2.26 11.79 21.21
N LEU A 40 2.91 11.87 20.04
CA LEU A 40 4.29 12.36 19.92
C LEU A 40 4.45 13.56 18.96
N GLY A 41 3.44 13.84 18.13
CA GLY A 41 3.48 14.89 17.11
C GLY A 41 2.68 16.14 17.49
N THR A 42 2.60 17.07 16.54
CA THR A 42 1.83 18.31 16.67
C THR A 42 0.45 18.20 16.02
N LEU A 43 -0.44 19.16 16.32
CA LEU A 43 -1.71 19.32 15.60
C LEU A 43 -1.51 19.50 14.09
N PHE A 44 -0.41 20.14 13.67
CA PHE A 44 -0.08 20.31 12.27
C PHE A 44 0.34 18.99 11.60
N ASP A 45 1.07 18.13 12.31
CA ASP A 45 1.44 16.80 11.83
C ASP A 45 0.22 15.91 11.59
N LEU A 46 -0.74 15.93 12.52
CA LEU A 46 -2.01 15.22 12.38
C LEU A 46 -2.82 15.72 11.18
N GLY A 47 -2.92 17.04 11.00
CA GLY A 47 -3.55 17.62 9.82
C GLY A 47 -2.83 17.21 8.52
N ALA A 48 -1.50 17.17 8.55
CA ALA A 48 -0.67 16.84 7.40
C ALA A 48 -0.83 15.39 6.95
N ILE A 49 -0.86 14.42 7.87
CA ILE A 49 -1.09 13.02 7.51
C ILE A 49 -2.51 12.79 6.98
N ALA A 50 -3.52 13.51 7.51
CA ALA A 50 -4.88 13.39 7.02
C ALA A 50 -5.00 13.92 5.58
N LEU A 51 -4.38 15.07 5.31
CA LEU A 51 -4.32 15.65 3.98
C LEU A 51 -3.51 14.77 3.01
N GLY A 52 -2.34 14.30 3.44
CA GLY A 52 -1.50 13.38 2.67
C GLY A 52 -2.21 12.07 2.34
N ALA A 53 -2.87 11.45 3.32
CA ALA A 53 -3.66 10.23 3.13
C ALA A 53 -4.78 10.42 2.10
N LEU A 54 -5.45 11.58 2.12
CA LEU A 54 -6.47 11.90 1.11
C LEU A 54 -5.85 12.01 -0.30
N ILE A 55 -4.73 12.73 -0.43
CA ILE A 55 -4.01 12.89 -1.71
C ILE A 55 -3.60 11.52 -2.26
N PHE A 56 -2.90 10.71 -1.46
CA PHE A 56 -2.43 9.39 -1.91
C PHE A 56 -3.57 8.40 -2.12
N SER A 57 -4.68 8.50 -1.37
CA SER A 57 -5.89 7.72 -1.65
C SER A 57 -6.41 8.01 -3.05
N PHE A 58 -6.53 9.27 -3.45
CA PHE A 58 -6.95 9.64 -4.81
C PHE A 58 -5.94 9.18 -5.87
N VAL A 59 -4.66 9.45 -5.66
CA VAL A 59 -3.59 9.07 -6.61
C VAL A 59 -3.57 7.56 -6.83
N TYR A 60 -3.61 6.75 -5.76
CA TYR A 60 -3.48 5.30 -5.87
C TYR A 60 -4.79 4.59 -6.22
N TRP A 61 -5.95 5.17 -5.91
CA TRP A 61 -7.24 4.56 -6.24
C TRP A 61 -7.40 4.30 -7.74
N GLY A 62 -6.94 5.25 -8.59
CA GLY A 62 -6.95 5.10 -10.05
C GLY A 62 -6.16 3.89 -10.57
N PHE A 63 -5.20 3.38 -9.78
CA PHE A 63 -4.35 2.25 -10.14
C PHE A 63 -4.75 0.94 -9.44
N GLY A 64 -5.90 0.92 -8.76
CA GLY A 64 -6.45 -0.30 -8.13
C GLY A 64 -6.72 -1.43 -9.14
N PHE A 65 -6.80 -1.12 -10.44
CA PHE A 65 -6.92 -2.13 -11.50
C PHE A 65 -5.72 -3.08 -11.55
N LEU A 66 -4.52 -2.64 -11.13
CA LEU A 66 -3.34 -3.51 -11.08
C LEU A 66 -3.59 -4.72 -10.19
N ARG A 67 -4.25 -4.50 -9.04
CA ARG A 67 -4.65 -5.58 -8.13
C ARG A 67 -5.71 -6.47 -8.76
N MET A 68 -6.87 -5.90 -9.10
CA MET A 68 -8.02 -6.69 -9.54
C MET A 68 -7.78 -7.40 -10.88
N GLY A 69 -7.09 -6.74 -11.82
CA GLY A 69 -6.70 -7.32 -13.10
C GLY A 69 -5.72 -8.47 -12.94
N THR A 70 -4.68 -8.29 -12.12
CA THR A 70 -3.70 -9.36 -11.84
C THR A 70 -4.37 -10.56 -11.16
N THR A 71 -5.26 -10.33 -10.19
CA THR A 71 -6.05 -11.41 -9.55
C THR A 71 -6.77 -12.26 -10.59
N GLY A 72 -7.50 -11.63 -11.51
CA GLY A 72 -8.30 -12.33 -12.52
C GLY A 72 -7.44 -13.15 -13.47
N PHE A 73 -6.38 -12.56 -14.03
CA PHE A 73 -5.50 -13.25 -14.98
C PHE A 73 -4.69 -14.38 -14.33
N VAL A 74 -4.17 -14.17 -13.11
CA VAL A 74 -3.45 -15.21 -12.35
C VAL A 74 -4.38 -16.37 -11.99
N ALA A 75 -5.61 -16.08 -11.54
CA ALA A 75 -6.58 -17.12 -11.21
C ALA A 75 -6.95 -17.97 -12.44
N GLN A 76 -7.15 -17.34 -13.60
CA GLN A 76 -7.45 -18.05 -14.85
C GLN A 76 -6.29 -18.92 -15.30
N ALA A 77 -5.07 -18.37 -15.36
CA ALA A 77 -3.87 -19.11 -15.78
C ALA A 77 -3.56 -20.27 -14.80
N SER A 78 -3.66 -20.03 -13.50
CA SER A 78 -3.49 -21.06 -12.47
C SER A 78 -4.54 -22.17 -12.59
N GLY A 79 -5.81 -21.81 -12.81
CA GLY A 79 -6.90 -22.75 -13.06
C GLY A 79 -6.69 -23.60 -14.32
N ALA A 80 -6.10 -23.03 -15.36
CA ALA A 80 -5.69 -23.71 -16.59
C ALA A 80 -4.41 -24.55 -16.43
N ARG A 81 -3.77 -24.53 -15.25
CA ARG A 81 -2.46 -25.14 -14.95
C ARG A 81 -1.32 -24.61 -15.84
N ASP A 82 -1.45 -23.39 -16.33
CA ASP A 82 -0.43 -22.73 -17.13
C ASP A 82 0.49 -21.89 -16.24
N SER A 83 1.52 -22.54 -15.69
CA SER A 83 2.51 -21.85 -14.86
C SER A 83 3.37 -20.86 -15.65
N ALA A 84 3.48 -21.02 -16.98
CA ALA A 84 4.22 -20.07 -17.80
C ALA A 84 3.45 -18.76 -17.94
N GLU A 85 2.14 -18.84 -18.17
CA GLU A 85 1.29 -17.65 -18.25
C GLU A 85 1.14 -16.97 -16.89
N VAL A 86 1.07 -17.71 -15.76
CA VAL A 86 1.12 -17.10 -14.42
C VAL A 86 2.36 -16.20 -14.27
N ARG A 87 3.55 -16.70 -14.65
CA ARG A 87 4.78 -15.90 -14.60
C ARG A 87 4.76 -14.72 -15.57
N ALA A 88 4.21 -14.90 -16.76
CA ALA A 88 4.09 -13.83 -17.75
C ALA A 88 3.17 -12.71 -17.26
N VAL A 89 2.03 -13.04 -16.65
CA VAL A 89 1.11 -12.07 -16.03
C VAL A 89 1.81 -11.31 -14.91
N VAL A 90 2.50 -12.01 -13.99
CA VAL A 90 3.24 -11.38 -12.90
C VAL A 90 4.27 -10.38 -13.44
N PHE A 91 5.06 -10.79 -14.44
CA PHE A 91 6.08 -9.94 -15.05
C PHE A 91 5.47 -8.69 -15.71
N ARG A 92 4.44 -8.85 -16.55
CA ARG A 92 3.77 -7.74 -17.23
C ARG A 92 3.15 -6.76 -16.23
N SER A 93 2.49 -7.27 -15.19
CA SER A 93 1.89 -6.45 -14.15
C SER A 93 2.92 -5.70 -13.32
N LEU A 94 4.03 -6.34 -12.92
CA LEU A 94 5.11 -5.68 -12.20
C LEU A 94 5.82 -4.62 -13.06
N LEU A 95 6.05 -4.90 -14.34
CA LEU A 95 6.60 -3.92 -15.27
C LEU A 95 5.69 -2.70 -15.39
N LEU A 96 4.38 -2.91 -15.53
CA LEU A 96 3.41 -1.82 -15.59
C LEU A 96 3.37 -1.03 -14.27
N ALA A 97 3.39 -1.70 -13.13
CA ALA A 97 3.45 -1.05 -11.82
C ALA A 97 4.73 -0.19 -11.66
N ALA A 98 5.88 -0.70 -12.10
CA ALA A 98 7.14 0.05 -12.08
C ALA A 98 7.09 1.28 -12.99
N LEU A 99 6.60 1.13 -14.23
CA LEU A 99 6.47 2.25 -15.18
C LEU A 99 5.53 3.34 -14.66
N ILE A 100 4.37 2.95 -14.12
CA ILE A 100 3.41 3.89 -13.53
C ILE A 100 4.01 4.54 -12.29
N GLY A 101 4.66 3.77 -11.41
CA GLY A 101 5.29 4.31 -10.21
C GLY A 101 6.35 5.36 -10.53
N VAL A 102 7.24 5.06 -11.47
CA VAL A 102 8.26 6.02 -11.96
C VAL A 102 7.59 7.25 -12.58
N LEU A 103 6.52 7.07 -13.36
CA LEU A 103 5.77 8.19 -13.94
C LEU A 103 5.14 9.08 -12.86
N LEU A 104 4.54 8.51 -11.82
CA LEU A 104 3.98 9.27 -10.69
C LEU A 104 5.07 10.06 -9.96
N THR A 105 6.21 9.45 -9.69
CA THR A 105 7.35 10.15 -9.08
C THR A 105 7.91 11.25 -9.97
N ALA A 106 7.97 11.04 -11.29
CA ALA A 106 8.39 12.07 -12.25
C ALA A 106 7.39 13.24 -12.33
N LEU A 107 6.10 12.96 -12.16
CA LEU A 107 5.00 13.94 -12.15
C LEU A 107 4.73 14.53 -10.76
N GLN A 108 5.61 14.34 -9.78
CA GLN A 108 5.38 14.80 -8.40
C GLN A 108 5.06 16.31 -8.30
N ILE A 109 5.71 17.16 -9.11
CA ILE A 109 5.51 18.62 -9.09
C ILE A 109 4.08 19.01 -9.51
N PRO A 110 3.60 18.63 -10.72
CA PRO A 110 2.22 18.95 -11.11
C PRO A 110 1.17 18.24 -10.23
N LEU A 111 1.47 17.05 -9.71
CA LEU A 111 0.60 16.36 -8.76
C LEU A 111 0.46 17.13 -7.45
N ALA A 112 1.57 17.58 -6.85
CA ALA A 112 1.55 18.41 -5.66
C ALA A 112 0.80 19.73 -5.90
N ALA A 113 1.11 20.43 -7.01
CA ALA A 113 0.47 21.69 -7.34
C ALA A 113 -1.06 21.54 -7.48
N THR A 114 -1.52 20.47 -8.11
CA THR A 114 -2.95 20.18 -8.28
C THR A 114 -3.59 19.77 -6.96
N ALA A 115 -2.97 18.87 -6.21
CA ALA A 115 -3.48 18.36 -4.94
C ALA A 115 -3.66 19.50 -3.91
N PHE A 116 -2.62 20.31 -3.69
CA PHE A 116 -2.67 21.44 -2.75
C PHE A 116 -3.40 22.67 -3.32
N GLY A 117 -3.67 22.72 -4.63
CA GLY A 117 -4.53 23.75 -5.21
C GLY A 117 -6.03 23.43 -5.05
N LEU A 118 -6.38 22.14 -4.98
CA LEU A 118 -7.75 21.67 -4.79
C LEU A 118 -8.13 21.48 -3.32
N LEU A 119 -7.15 21.13 -2.49
CA LEU A 119 -7.34 20.89 -1.07
C LEU A 119 -6.79 22.06 -0.27
N SER A 120 -7.62 22.67 0.57
CA SER A 120 -7.24 23.78 1.44
C SER A 120 -6.94 23.30 2.86
N GLY A 121 -5.82 23.74 3.43
CA GLY A 121 -5.49 23.62 4.84
C GLY A 121 -5.03 24.96 5.43
N GLY A 122 -4.78 25.00 6.75
CA GLY A 122 -4.03 26.11 7.32
C GLY A 122 -2.59 26.10 6.79
N GLU A 123 -1.95 27.27 6.67
CA GLU A 123 -0.62 27.42 6.06
C GLU A 123 0.42 26.44 6.64
N GLN A 124 0.41 26.26 7.96
CA GLN A 124 1.32 25.34 8.64
C GLN A 124 1.01 23.86 8.34
N VAL A 125 -0.26 23.49 8.20
CA VAL A 125 -0.67 22.12 7.84
C VAL A 125 -0.24 21.81 6.41
N GLU A 126 -0.46 22.74 5.48
CA GLU A 126 -0.06 22.57 4.09
C GLU A 126 1.45 22.47 3.94
N ALA A 127 2.22 23.31 4.64
CA ALA A 127 3.68 23.24 4.61
C ALA A 127 4.18 21.86 5.08
N THR A 128 3.65 21.36 6.20
CA THR A 128 4.00 20.02 6.72
C THR A 128 3.53 18.90 5.77
N ALA A 129 2.34 19.02 5.19
CA ALA A 129 1.80 18.04 4.23
C ALA A 129 2.59 18.00 2.92
N ARG A 130 3.14 19.12 2.46
CA ARG A 130 4.04 19.17 1.30
C ARG A 130 5.33 18.39 1.57
N SER A 131 5.96 18.61 2.72
CA SER A 131 7.14 17.85 3.14
C SER A 131 6.84 16.34 3.24
N TYR A 132 5.67 15.98 3.79
CA TYR A 132 5.19 14.59 3.81
C TYR A 132 5.05 14.03 2.38
N PHE A 133 4.40 14.77 1.48
CA PHE A 133 4.13 14.34 0.10
C PHE A 133 5.42 14.12 -0.70
N GLU A 134 6.36 15.07 -0.62
CA GLU A 134 7.64 15.04 -1.36
C GLU A 134 8.49 13.81 -1.01
N ILE A 135 8.38 13.32 0.22
CA ILE A 135 9.02 12.07 0.65
C ILE A 135 8.18 10.88 0.19
N ARG A 136 6.89 10.90 0.47
CA ARG A 136 6.02 9.73 0.34
C ARG A 136 5.79 9.29 -1.11
N ILE A 137 5.87 10.22 -2.07
CA ILE A 137 5.69 9.94 -3.52
C ILE A 137 6.74 8.97 -4.09
N TRP A 138 7.91 8.88 -3.46
CA TRP A 138 8.94 7.90 -3.83
C TRP A 138 8.56 6.46 -3.46
N GLY A 139 7.50 6.27 -2.67
CA GLY A 139 6.94 4.96 -2.34
C GLY A 139 6.03 4.40 -3.42
N ALA A 140 5.57 5.25 -4.35
CA ALA A 140 4.60 4.86 -5.39
C ALA A 140 5.00 3.60 -6.17
N PRO A 141 6.26 3.41 -6.63
CA PRO A 141 6.66 2.16 -7.29
C PRO A 141 6.46 0.92 -6.40
N ALA A 142 6.86 0.98 -5.14
CA ALA A 142 6.73 -0.13 -4.19
C ALA A 142 5.26 -0.40 -3.81
N THR A 143 4.46 0.65 -3.60
CA THR A 143 3.02 0.53 -3.33
C THR A 143 2.30 -0.16 -4.49
N LEU A 144 2.55 0.26 -5.73
CA LEU A 144 1.92 -0.34 -6.91
C LEU A 144 2.40 -1.76 -7.16
N ALA A 145 3.66 -2.07 -6.90
CA ALA A 145 4.15 -3.44 -6.94
C ALA A 145 3.46 -4.31 -5.88
N THR A 146 3.20 -3.76 -4.69
CA THR A 146 2.42 -4.43 -3.63
C THR A 146 0.97 -4.69 -4.05
N PHE A 147 0.35 -3.82 -4.85
CA PHE A 147 -0.96 -4.10 -5.45
C PHE A 147 -0.93 -5.31 -6.37
N VAL A 148 0.12 -5.44 -7.19
CA VAL A 148 0.34 -6.59 -8.06
C VAL A 148 0.55 -7.86 -7.22
N LEU A 149 1.46 -7.84 -6.24
CA LEU A 149 1.73 -8.98 -5.36
C LEU A 149 0.47 -9.43 -4.62
N THR A 150 -0.31 -8.48 -4.10
CA THR A 150 -1.62 -8.76 -3.50
C THR A 150 -2.53 -9.47 -4.49
N GLY A 151 -2.63 -8.96 -5.72
CA GLY A 151 -3.43 -9.58 -6.76
C GLY A 151 -2.99 -11.00 -7.10
N VAL A 152 -1.67 -11.24 -7.20
CA VAL A 152 -1.10 -12.58 -7.43
C VAL A 152 -1.50 -13.53 -6.30
N LEU A 153 -1.27 -13.14 -5.04
CA LEU A 153 -1.54 -14.00 -3.89
C LEU A 153 -3.03 -14.31 -3.75
N VAL A 154 -3.91 -13.33 -4.00
CA VAL A 154 -5.36 -13.55 -4.04
C VAL A 154 -5.74 -14.48 -5.20
N GLY A 155 -5.19 -14.26 -6.40
CA GLY A 155 -5.47 -15.08 -7.58
C GLY A 155 -5.01 -16.54 -7.44
N LEU A 156 -3.96 -16.77 -6.66
CA LEU A 156 -3.49 -18.12 -6.30
C LEU A 156 -4.22 -18.74 -5.11
N GLY A 157 -5.10 -17.99 -4.42
CA GLY A 157 -5.77 -18.46 -3.20
C GLY A 157 -4.85 -18.53 -1.97
N GLU A 158 -3.71 -17.85 -2.01
CA GLU A 158 -2.64 -17.88 -1.00
C GLU A 158 -2.88 -16.84 0.11
N SER A 159 -4.07 -16.84 0.70
CA SER A 159 -4.50 -15.79 1.64
C SER A 159 -3.65 -15.70 2.92
N LYS A 160 -3.05 -16.81 3.35
CA LYS A 160 -2.10 -16.81 4.48
C LYS A 160 -0.80 -16.08 4.17
N LYS A 161 -0.25 -16.26 2.96
CA LYS A 161 0.95 -15.54 2.52
C LYS A 161 0.65 -14.04 2.39
N LEU A 162 -0.54 -13.71 1.87
CA LEU A 162 -1.00 -12.32 1.83
C LEU A 162 -1.07 -11.71 3.23
N LEU A 163 -1.65 -12.41 4.21
CA LEU A 163 -1.68 -11.95 5.59
C LEU A 163 -0.27 -11.72 6.15
N LEU A 164 0.67 -12.64 5.89
CA LEU A 164 2.05 -12.51 6.37
C LEU A 164 2.72 -11.25 5.80
N VAL A 165 2.55 -10.98 4.50
CA VAL A 165 3.07 -9.76 3.87
C VAL A 165 2.49 -8.52 4.52
N GLN A 166 1.17 -8.49 4.76
CA GLN A 166 0.53 -7.32 5.37
C GLN A 166 0.94 -7.10 6.82
N VAL A 167 1.07 -8.16 7.60
CA VAL A 167 1.56 -8.08 8.99
C VAL A 167 3.01 -7.59 9.01
N PHE A 168 3.86 -8.10 8.13
CA PHE A 168 5.25 -7.67 8.03
C PHE A 168 5.37 -6.19 7.65
N LEU A 169 4.63 -5.75 6.63
CA LEU A 169 4.58 -4.35 6.21
C LEU A 169 4.12 -3.44 7.36
N ASN A 170 3.03 -3.80 8.03
CA ASN A 170 2.51 -3.00 9.15
C ASN A 170 3.49 -2.95 10.32
N PHE A 171 4.11 -4.08 10.65
CA PHE A 171 5.11 -4.13 11.72
C PHE A 171 6.30 -3.22 11.41
N LEU A 172 6.85 -3.30 10.20
CA LEU A 172 7.95 -2.43 9.78
C LEU A 172 7.54 -0.97 9.82
N ASN A 173 6.37 -0.63 9.28
CA ASN A 173 5.87 0.73 9.28
C ASN A 173 5.72 1.28 10.71
N ILE A 174 5.04 0.58 11.61
CA ILE A 174 4.89 1.00 13.02
C ILE A 174 6.25 1.21 13.69
N ALA A 175 7.18 0.27 13.52
CA ALA A 175 8.50 0.34 14.13
C ALA A 175 9.29 1.55 13.62
N LEU A 176 9.26 1.79 12.31
CA LEU A 176 9.96 2.91 11.68
C LEU A 176 9.28 4.24 11.99
N ASP A 177 7.97 4.29 12.11
CA ASP A 177 7.21 5.49 12.47
C ASP A 177 7.50 5.91 13.91
N ILE A 178 7.49 4.97 14.85
CA ILE A 178 7.93 5.23 16.24
C ILE A 178 9.37 5.74 16.26
N TYR A 179 10.25 5.19 15.41
CA TYR A 179 11.64 5.60 15.36
C TYR A 179 11.83 7.01 14.75
N PHE A 180 11.37 7.23 13.53
CA PHE A 180 11.57 8.50 12.81
C PHE A 180 10.66 9.61 13.34
N ALA A 181 9.36 9.37 13.45
CA ALA A 181 8.43 10.41 13.89
C ALA A 181 8.49 10.62 15.40
N GLY A 182 8.58 9.53 16.18
CA GLY A 182 8.59 9.58 17.63
C GLY A 182 9.96 9.90 18.24
N TYR A 183 10.91 8.99 18.10
CA TYR A 183 12.23 9.09 18.75
C TYR A 183 13.10 10.20 18.16
N LEU A 184 13.17 10.29 16.83
CA LEU A 184 13.90 11.37 16.15
C LEU A 184 13.08 12.67 16.03
N GLN A 185 11.83 12.68 16.51
CA GLN A 185 10.94 13.85 16.54
C GLN A 185 10.74 14.52 15.17
N MET A 186 10.75 13.73 14.09
CA MET A 186 10.60 14.26 12.73
C MET A 186 9.14 14.54 12.34
N GLY A 187 8.17 14.24 13.21
CA GLY A 187 6.75 14.49 12.95
C GLY A 187 6.22 13.75 11.72
N ALA A 188 5.34 14.39 10.95
CA ALA A 188 4.75 13.79 9.75
C ALA A 188 5.79 13.38 8.69
N PRO A 189 6.84 14.17 8.37
CA PRO A 189 7.94 13.71 7.53
C PRO A 189 8.58 12.39 8.01
N GLY A 190 8.67 12.17 9.31
CA GLY A 190 9.15 10.90 9.88
C GLY A 190 8.24 9.72 9.52
N ILE A 191 6.92 9.89 9.61
CA ILE A 191 5.94 8.89 9.17
C ILE A 191 6.08 8.61 7.66
N ALA A 192 6.28 9.66 6.86
CA ALA A 192 6.46 9.51 5.42
C ALA A 192 7.68 8.62 5.08
N ILE A 193 8.81 8.84 5.78
CA ILE A 193 10.03 8.02 5.64
C ILE A 193 9.79 6.60 6.11
N GLY A 194 9.18 6.42 7.29
CA GLY A 194 8.93 5.10 7.86
C GLY A 194 8.03 4.26 6.97
N THR A 195 6.95 4.84 6.47
CA THR A 195 6.05 4.19 5.51
C THR A 195 6.76 3.87 4.19
N LEU A 196 7.50 4.83 3.62
CA LEU A 196 8.26 4.65 2.38
C LEU A 196 9.21 3.44 2.49
N LEU A 197 9.99 3.39 3.56
CA LEU A 197 10.96 2.31 3.79
C LEU A 197 10.27 0.97 4.02
N ALA A 198 9.17 0.95 4.79
CA ALA A 198 8.40 -0.27 5.01
C ALA A 198 7.86 -0.87 3.71
N GLU A 199 7.37 -0.05 2.77
CA GLU A 199 6.90 -0.52 1.47
C GLU A 199 8.03 -1.11 0.61
N TRP A 200 9.18 -0.45 0.55
CA TRP A 200 10.33 -0.95 -0.19
C TRP A 200 10.88 -2.25 0.41
N LEU A 201 10.95 -2.34 1.74
CA LEU A 201 11.41 -3.54 2.46
C LEU A 201 10.41 -4.69 2.41
N ALA A 202 9.12 -4.43 2.35
CA ALA A 202 8.09 -5.47 2.19
C ALA A 202 8.03 -6.00 0.76
N PHE A 203 8.45 -5.20 -0.22
CA PHE A 203 8.55 -5.61 -1.62
C PHE A 203 9.83 -6.42 -1.92
N GLY A 204 10.97 -6.03 -1.35
CA GLY A 204 12.29 -6.67 -1.58
C GLY A 204 12.52 -7.95 -0.78
#